data_AF-A0A090ISM2-F1
#
_entry.id   AF-A0A090ISM2-F1
#
_cell.length_a   1.000
_cell.length_b   1.000
_cell.length_c   1.000
_cell.angle_alpha   90.00
_cell.angle_beta   90.00
_cell.angle_gamma   90.00
#
_symmetry.space_group_name_H-M   'P 1'
#
loop_
_entity.id
_entity.type
_entity.pdbx_description
1 polymer ?
#
loop_
_entity_poly.entity_id
_entity_poly.type
_entity_poly.pdbx_seq_one_letter_code
_entity_poly.pdbx_strand_id
1 'polypeptide(L)'
;MYDSMALFTGALLDALIGPNLFVPGEPFLIAAGFQLHQGVWAGVIAVLFGGLIGDQLSYWIGRRFGRKAQTRLMNWQPKTRRPIARCRLLLQRKGNSVLLFARLLGPVAWIVPFIAGVNNIEWRRFSLFASIGLLLGVGQFVLWGYLLSYGIDAFPWMSDMTLFVTEHKQSIVTLLLIVIFFVMAKKFQWKNIGKKSVAVVVSAIIYLNYSHFFWVADDVIEKPIPAPLHFDETKTSFKAFPGVSSFFDAQAVNIALIGHHPQSIMVQLGWIENKTFSRDDIEFFDYLSLIKNKTPPVSDLFWNGRIQDMAFQLPGDLLKRSHIRWWSAGKNENNEQVWLGALSYDDGLTITAYRGIVTMLHSIDPNVDEERERLKTSIDTLFLDLSTLNIAYAEPITEDEQHDYYSDGKILVIGSSQSLLIANN
;
A
#
# COMPACT_ATOMS: atom_id res chain seq x y z
N MET A 1 -9.22 3.63 -1.96
CA MET A 1 -10.51 3.63 -1.23
C MET A 1 -11.25 2.38 -1.66
N TYR A 2 -11.85 1.62 -0.74
CA TYR A 2 -12.67 0.47 -1.17
C TYR A 2 -13.80 0.95 -2.07
N ASP A 3 -13.97 0.29 -3.21
CA ASP A 3 -15.08 0.55 -4.11
C ASP A 3 -16.41 0.37 -3.34
N SER A 4 -17.32 1.33 -3.47
CA SER A 4 -18.66 1.23 -2.87
C SER A 4 -19.38 -0.03 -3.34
N MET A 5 -19.08 -0.51 -4.55
CA MET A 5 -19.60 -1.77 -5.06
C MET A 5 -19.09 -2.99 -4.28
N ALA A 6 -17.82 -2.99 -3.86
CA ALA A 6 -17.26 -4.06 -3.04
C ALA A 6 -17.90 -4.08 -1.64
N LEU A 7 -18.10 -2.91 -1.03
CA LEU A 7 -18.79 -2.78 0.26
C LEU A 7 -20.26 -3.26 0.19
N PHE A 8 -20.98 -2.87 -0.86
CA PHE A 8 -22.34 -3.34 -1.13
C PHE A 8 -22.38 -4.87 -1.27
N THR A 9 -21.51 -5.43 -2.09
CA THR A 9 -21.48 -6.86 -2.40
C THR A 9 -21.12 -7.68 -1.16
N GLY A 10 -20.14 -7.24 -0.37
CA GLY A 10 -19.78 -7.88 0.90
C GLY A 10 -20.95 -7.92 1.89
N ALA A 11 -21.62 -6.78 2.12
CA ALA A 11 -22.77 -6.71 3.01
C ALA A 11 -23.99 -7.52 2.49
N LEU A 12 -24.20 -7.55 1.17
CA LEU A 12 -25.23 -8.36 0.53
C LEU A 12 -25.00 -9.85 0.76
N LEU A 13 -23.77 -10.33 0.54
CA LEU A 13 -23.42 -11.75 0.70
C LEU A 13 -23.48 -12.21 2.15
N ASP A 14 -23.11 -11.35 3.11
CA ASP A 14 -23.26 -11.62 4.55
C ASP A 14 -24.73 -11.68 5.01
N ALA A 15 -25.60 -10.86 4.43
CA ALA A 15 -27.03 -10.91 4.74
C ALA A 15 -27.79 -12.04 4.01
N LEU A 16 -27.21 -12.56 2.91
CA LEU A 16 -27.83 -13.60 2.10
C LEU A 16 -27.58 -15.00 2.67
N ILE A 17 -28.65 -15.76 2.89
CA ILE A 17 -28.57 -17.13 3.41
C ILE A 17 -27.77 -18.05 2.47
N GLY A 18 -26.69 -18.65 2.98
CA GLY A 18 -25.80 -19.53 2.23
C GLY A 18 -24.41 -18.91 2.03
N PRO A 19 -24.28 -17.84 1.21
CA PRO A 19 -23.01 -17.13 1.06
C PRO A 19 -22.45 -16.57 2.38
N ASN A 20 -23.33 -16.19 3.30
CA ASN A 20 -22.97 -15.68 4.62
C ASN A 20 -22.13 -16.62 5.50
N LEU A 21 -22.06 -17.92 5.17
CA LEU A 21 -21.14 -18.85 5.85
C LEU A 21 -19.67 -18.62 5.47
N PHE A 22 -19.43 -18.04 4.30
CA PHE A 22 -18.09 -17.88 3.72
C PHE A 22 -17.63 -16.42 3.69
N VAL A 23 -18.56 -15.47 3.70
CA VAL A 23 -18.28 -14.04 3.63
C VAL A 23 -18.60 -13.38 4.97
N PRO A 24 -17.59 -13.05 5.80
CA PRO A 24 -17.81 -12.29 7.02
C PRO A 24 -18.16 -10.83 6.66
N GLY A 25 -19.30 -10.33 7.14
CA GLY A 25 -19.74 -8.97 6.85
C GLY A 25 -18.98 -7.88 7.60
N GLU A 26 -18.49 -8.18 8.80
CA GLU A 26 -17.93 -7.19 9.72
C GLU A 26 -16.81 -6.31 9.12
N PRO A 27 -15.84 -6.87 8.36
CA PRO A 27 -14.80 -6.07 7.71
C PRO A 27 -15.36 -5.00 6.76
N PHE A 28 -16.40 -5.32 6.00
CA PHE A 28 -17.03 -4.37 5.07
C PHE A 28 -17.77 -3.26 5.82
N LEU A 29 -18.44 -3.59 6.92
CA LEU A 29 -19.15 -2.61 7.74
C LEU A 29 -18.19 -1.63 8.44
N ILE A 30 -17.08 -2.15 8.98
CA ILE A 30 -16.02 -1.34 9.60
C ILE A 30 -15.36 -0.45 8.54
N ALA A 31 -15.07 -0.98 7.35
CA ALA A 31 -14.50 -0.20 6.24
C ALA A 31 -15.42 0.95 5.79
N ALA A 32 -16.74 0.75 5.80
CA ALA A 32 -17.70 1.82 5.54
C ALA A 32 -17.68 2.92 6.62
N GLY A 33 -17.49 2.55 7.89
CA GLY A 33 -17.28 3.51 8.99
C GLY A 33 -16.00 4.33 8.85
N PHE A 34 -14.92 3.68 8.41
CA PHE A 34 -13.65 4.34 8.11
C PHE A 34 -13.80 5.37 6.97
N GLN A 35 -14.51 5.00 5.89
CA GLN A 35 -14.83 5.94 4.80
C GLN A 35 -15.68 7.13 5.25
N LEU A 36 -16.62 6.89 6.17
CA LEU A 36 -17.46 7.96 6.72
C LEU A 36 -16.63 9.04 7.43
N HIS A 37 -15.58 8.65 8.16
CA HIS A 37 -14.66 9.59 8.80
C HIS A 37 -13.91 10.45 7.78
N GLN A 38 -13.58 9.89 6.61
CA GLN A 38 -12.95 10.61 5.49
C GLN A 38 -13.93 11.50 4.71
N GLY A 39 -15.17 11.67 5.18
CA GLY A 39 -16.22 12.45 4.52
C GLY A 39 -16.97 11.70 3.41
N VAL A 40 -16.70 10.41 3.22
CA VAL A 40 -17.29 9.60 2.15
C VAL A 40 -18.47 8.79 2.70
N TRP A 41 -19.68 9.32 2.52
CA TRP A 41 -20.93 8.71 3.00
C TRP A 41 -21.44 7.57 2.11
N ALA A 42 -20.99 7.49 0.86
CA ALA A 42 -21.45 6.49 -0.12
C ALA A 42 -21.26 5.04 0.38
N GLY A 43 -20.15 4.76 1.08
CA GLY A 43 -19.87 3.44 1.64
C GLY A 43 -20.90 2.98 2.68
N VAL A 44 -21.39 3.89 3.53
CA VAL A 44 -22.42 3.60 4.53
C VAL A 44 -23.74 3.25 3.87
N ILE A 45 -24.12 4.00 2.83
CA ILE A 45 -25.31 3.71 2.05
C ILE A 45 -25.18 2.35 1.36
N ALA A 46 -24.02 2.06 0.77
CA ALA A 46 -23.76 0.79 0.10
C ALA A 46 -23.96 -0.41 1.04
N VAL A 47 -23.40 -0.39 2.26
CA VAL A 47 -23.56 -1.51 3.21
C VAL A 47 -24.97 -1.63 3.76
N LEU A 48 -25.68 -0.51 3.98
CA LEU A 48 -27.09 -0.53 4.41
C LEU A 48 -27.99 -1.10 3.31
N PHE A 49 -27.82 -0.67 2.05
CA PHE A 49 -28.61 -1.22 0.94
C PHE A 49 -28.27 -2.69 0.68
N GLY A 50 -27.00 -3.07 0.71
CA GLY A 50 -26.57 -4.46 0.54
C GLY A 50 -27.20 -5.36 1.61
N GLY A 51 -27.09 -4.97 2.88
CA GLY A 51 -27.69 -5.70 3.98
C GLY A 51 -29.22 -5.77 3.91
N LEU A 52 -29.89 -4.68 3.51
CA LEU A 52 -31.35 -4.63 3.38
C LEU A 52 -31.82 -5.59 2.28
N ILE A 53 -31.21 -5.52 1.10
CA ILE A 53 -31.56 -6.39 -0.04
C ILE A 53 -31.29 -7.86 0.33
N GLY A 54 -30.15 -8.15 0.97
CA GLY A 54 -29.83 -9.51 1.42
C GLY A 54 -30.85 -10.06 2.42
N ASP A 55 -31.27 -9.27 3.40
CA ASP A 55 -32.31 -9.67 4.36
C ASP A 55 -33.66 -9.95 3.66
N GLN A 56 -34.06 -9.09 2.71
CA GLN A 56 -35.29 -9.30 1.94
C GLN A 56 -35.22 -10.58 1.09
N LEU A 57 -34.11 -10.80 0.39
CA LEU A 57 -33.91 -12.01 -0.43
C LEU A 57 -33.93 -13.27 0.43
N SER A 58 -33.20 -13.28 1.55
CA SER A 58 -33.19 -14.38 2.52
C SER A 58 -34.59 -14.70 3.03
N TYR A 59 -35.40 -13.68 3.32
CA TYR A 59 -36.80 -13.84 3.71
C TYR A 59 -37.65 -14.48 2.61
N TRP A 60 -37.56 -13.99 1.37
CA TRP A 60 -38.34 -14.54 0.25
C TRP A 60 -37.93 -15.97 -0.11
N ILE A 61 -36.64 -16.29 -0.03
CA ILE A 61 -36.12 -17.65 -0.16
C ILE A 61 -36.74 -18.55 0.92
N GLY A 62 -36.77 -18.07 2.17
CA GLY A 62 -37.43 -18.76 3.27
C GLY A 62 -38.93 -18.95 3.06
N ARG A 63 -39.63 -17.94 2.55
CA ARG A 63 -41.08 -18.00 2.31
C ARG A 63 -41.46 -18.97 1.20
N ARG A 64 -40.69 -19.00 0.11
CA ARG A 64 -40.98 -19.84 -1.07
C ARG A 64 -40.45 -21.26 -0.94
N PHE A 65 -39.24 -21.44 -0.41
CA PHE A 65 -38.55 -22.74 -0.40
C PHE A 65 -38.28 -23.28 1.00
N GLY A 66 -38.58 -22.51 2.05
CA GLY A 66 -38.10 -22.75 3.40
C GLY A 66 -38.45 -24.10 3.99
N ARG A 67 -39.68 -24.61 3.82
CA ARG A 67 -40.05 -25.92 4.39
C ARG A 67 -39.26 -27.08 3.78
N LYS A 68 -39.10 -27.11 2.45
CA LYS A 68 -38.31 -28.15 1.76
C LYS A 68 -36.81 -27.99 2.04
N ALA A 69 -36.30 -26.76 2.02
CA ALA A 69 -34.90 -26.44 2.27
C ALA A 69 -34.50 -26.74 3.73
N GLN A 70 -35.34 -26.38 4.70
CA GLN A 70 -35.11 -26.65 6.13
C GLN A 70 -35.04 -28.15 6.40
N THR A 71 -35.99 -28.95 5.88
CA THR A 71 -35.97 -30.41 6.06
C THR A 71 -34.74 -31.04 5.43
N ARG A 72 -34.34 -30.59 4.23
CA ARG A 72 -33.13 -31.07 3.54
C ARG A 72 -31.86 -30.71 4.32
N LEU A 73 -31.74 -29.48 4.81
CA LEU A 73 -30.60 -29.01 5.61
C LEU A 73 -30.50 -29.75 6.95
N MET A 74 -31.62 -29.97 7.65
CA MET A 74 -31.66 -30.70 8.91
C MET A 74 -31.33 -32.20 8.78
N ASN A 75 -31.53 -32.78 7.59
CA ASN A 75 -31.17 -34.15 7.28
C ASN A 75 -29.69 -34.27 6.89
N TRP A 76 -29.18 -33.30 6.11
CA TRP A 76 -27.78 -33.27 5.69
C TRP A 76 -26.83 -32.90 6.82
N GLN A 77 -27.19 -31.92 7.67
CA GLN A 77 -26.36 -31.48 8.79
C GLN A 77 -27.18 -31.41 10.09
N PRO A 78 -27.28 -32.52 10.85
CA PRO A 78 -28.11 -32.61 12.05
C PRO A 78 -27.82 -31.57 13.14
N LYS A 79 -26.59 -31.03 13.19
CA LYS A 79 -26.19 -29.97 14.13
C LYS A 79 -26.99 -28.67 13.96
N THR A 80 -27.56 -28.40 12.77
CA THR A 80 -28.38 -27.22 12.49
C THR A 80 -29.76 -27.26 13.15
N ARG A 81 -30.23 -28.44 13.60
CA ARG A 81 -31.55 -28.62 14.23
C ARG A 81 -31.72 -27.76 15.49
N ARG A 82 -30.68 -27.69 16.33
CA ARG A 82 -30.72 -26.97 17.63
C ARG A 82 -30.75 -25.43 17.46
N PRO A 83 -29.91 -24.79 16.63
CA PRO A 83 -30.02 -23.37 16.29
C PRO A 83 -31.38 -22.99 15.71
N ILE A 84 -31.88 -23.79 14.77
CA ILE A 84 -33.18 -23.55 14.12
C ILE A 84 -34.33 -23.64 15.12
N ALA A 85 -34.32 -24.65 16.00
CA ALA A 85 -35.31 -24.79 17.06
C ALA A 85 -35.27 -23.63 18.07
N ARG A 86 -34.07 -23.19 18.47
CA ARG A 86 -33.89 -22.00 19.33
C ARG A 86 -34.43 -20.73 18.68
N CYS A 87 -34.11 -20.50 17.40
CA CYS A 87 -34.58 -19.35 16.65
C CYS A 87 -36.13 -19.35 16.57
N ARG A 88 -36.73 -20.51 16.28
CA ARG A 88 -38.19 -20.68 16.29
C ARG A 88 -38.82 -20.35 17.65
N LEU A 89 -38.25 -20.89 18.73
CA LEU A 89 -38.74 -20.65 20.09
C LEU A 89 -38.63 -19.16 20.46
N LEU A 90 -37.54 -18.51 20.10
CA LEU A 90 -37.32 -17.08 20.32
C LEU A 90 -38.32 -16.23 19.52
N LEU A 91 -38.52 -16.54 18.24
CA LEU A 91 -39.51 -15.86 17.40
C LEU A 91 -40.95 -16.06 17.92
N GLN A 92 -41.28 -17.22 18.47
CA GLN A 92 -42.60 -17.45 19.09
C GLN A 92 -42.80 -16.64 20.38
N ARG A 93 -41.77 -16.57 21.24
CA ARG A 93 -41.89 -15.90 22.55
C ARG A 93 -41.77 -14.38 22.47
N LYS A 94 -40.90 -13.88 21.59
CA LYS A 94 -40.48 -12.48 21.55
C LYS A 94 -40.61 -11.82 20.18
N GLY A 95 -41.11 -12.54 19.16
CA GLY A 95 -41.53 -12.05 17.83
C GLY A 95 -40.79 -10.82 17.31
N ASN A 96 -41.36 -9.64 17.54
CA ASN A 96 -40.84 -8.35 17.06
C ASN A 96 -39.47 -8.00 17.62
N SER A 97 -39.24 -8.23 18.91
CA SER A 97 -37.96 -7.92 19.54
C SER A 97 -36.83 -8.76 18.96
N VAL A 98 -37.13 -10.01 18.58
CA VAL A 98 -36.12 -10.88 17.94
C VAL A 98 -35.82 -10.38 16.54
N LEU A 99 -36.82 -9.98 15.76
CA LEU A 99 -36.60 -9.41 14.43
C LEU A 99 -35.78 -8.11 14.49
N LEU A 100 -36.03 -7.27 15.49
CA LEU A 100 -35.34 -6.00 15.67
C LEU A 100 -33.90 -6.16 16.21
N PHE A 101 -33.68 -7.07 17.16
CA PHE A 101 -32.36 -7.24 17.77
C PHE A 101 -31.55 -8.41 17.19
N ALA A 102 -32.05 -9.12 16.17
CA ALA A 102 -31.40 -10.30 15.60
C ALA A 102 -29.94 -10.06 15.22
N ARG A 103 -29.66 -8.92 14.59
CA ARG A 103 -28.31 -8.54 14.13
C ARG A 103 -27.32 -8.31 15.28
N LEU A 104 -27.78 -8.02 16.49
CA LEU A 104 -26.92 -7.89 17.67
C LEU A 104 -26.61 -9.23 18.34
N LEU A 105 -27.29 -10.31 17.95
CA LEU A 105 -27.19 -11.63 18.58
C LEU A 105 -26.16 -12.56 17.90
N GLY A 106 -25.22 -11.99 17.14
CA GLY A 106 -24.14 -12.72 16.47
C GLY A 106 -24.67 -13.73 15.44
N PRO A 107 -24.24 -15.01 15.47
CA PRO A 107 -24.60 -16.01 14.44
C PRO A 107 -26.11 -16.26 14.26
N VAL A 108 -26.94 -15.83 15.21
CA VAL A 108 -28.40 -15.89 15.08
C VAL A 108 -28.90 -14.99 13.94
N ALA A 109 -28.24 -13.85 13.72
CA ALA A 109 -28.58 -12.89 12.67
C ALA A 109 -28.64 -13.53 11.28
N TRP A 110 -27.69 -14.42 10.99
CA TRP A 110 -27.52 -15.10 9.69
C TRP A 110 -28.73 -15.94 9.26
N ILE A 111 -29.58 -16.35 10.21
CA ILE A 111 -30.64 -17.33 9.97
C ILE A 111 -32.03 -16.71 10.18
N VAL A 112 -32.14 -15.59 10.91
CA VAL A 112 -33.43 -14.98 11.28
C VAL A 112 -34.28 -14.57 10.06
N PRO A 113 -33.76 -13.86 9.04
CA PRO A 113 -34.56 -13.50 7.86
C PRO A 113 -35.18 -14.71 7.16
N PHE A 114 -34.39 -15.78 6.96
CA PHE A 114 -34.85 -17.02 6.36
C PHE A 114 -35.94 -17.71 7.21
N ILE A 115 -35.74 -17.83 8.52
CA ILE A 115 -36.71 -18.47 9.42
C ILE A 115 -37.99 -17.63 9.56
N ALA A 116 -37.90 -16.29 9.51
CA ALA A 116 -39.06 -15.42 9.45
C ALA A 116 -39.92 -15.70 8.20
N GLY A 117 -39.27 -15.92 7.05
CA GLY A 117 -39.91 -16.35 5.81
C GLY A 117 -40.57 -17.73 5.94
N VAL A 118 -39.85 -18.72 6.49
CA VAL A 118 -40.35 -20.09 6.68
C VAL A 118 -41.63 -20.14 7.54
N ASN A 119 -41.71 -19.27 8.56
CA ASN A 119 -42.86 -19.18 9.46
C ASN A 119 -43.96 -18.24 8.92
N ASN A 120 -43.87 -17.76 7.67
CA ASN A 120 -44.86 -16.89 7.03
C ASN A 120 -45.19 -15.61 7.81
N ILE A 121 -44.21 -15.03 8.53
CA ILE A 121 -44.38 -13.70 9.13
C ILE A 121 -44.73 -12.71 8.01
N GLU A 122 -45.68 -11.79 8.22
CA GLU A 122 -46.04 -10.79 7.20
C GLU A 122 -44.83 -9.98 6.74
N TRP A 123 -44.67 -9.80 5.42
CA TRP A 123 -43.49 -9.14 4.83
C TRP A 123 -43.31 -7.70 5.33
N ARG A 124 -44.40 -6.92 5.42
CA ARG A 124 -44.35 -5.52 5.91
C ARG A 124 -43.81 -5.45 7.34
N ARG A 125 -44.32 -6.32 8.20
CA ARG A 125 -43.88 -6.44 9.60
C ARG A 125 -42.41 -6.85 9.68
N PHE A 126 -42.01 -7.86 8.92
CA PHE A 126 -40.61 -8.29 8.85
C PHE A 126 -39.70 -7.16 8.38
N SER A 127 -40.02 -6.52 7.25
CA SER A 127 -39.19 -5.50 6.63
C SER A 127 -39.00 -4.27 7.53
N LEU A 128 -40.04 -3.82 8.23
CA LEU A 128 -39.94 -2.74 9.22
C LEU A 128 -38.96 -3.08 10.36
N PHE A 129 -39.17 -4.20 11.06
CA PHE A 129 -38.31 -4.56 12.19
C PHE A 129 -36.89 -4.93 11.75
N ALA A 130 -36.74 -5.59 10.61
CA ALA A 130 -35.44 -5.94 10.05
C ALA A 130 -34.65 -4.69 9.61
N SER A 131 -35.31 -3.68 9.03
CA SER A 131 -34.63 -2.43 8.65
C SER A 131 -34.15 -1.63 9.86
N ILE A 132 -34.92 -1.60 10.95
CA ILE A 132 -34.49 -0.98 12.21
C ILE A 132 -33.32 -1.79 12.81
N GLY A 133 -33.42 -3.11 12.82
CA GLY A 133 -32.34 -3.98 13.29
C GLY A 133 -31.07 -3.89 12.44
N LEU A 134 -31.22 -3.66 11.13
CA LEU A 134 -30.13 -3.35 10.20
C LEU A 134 -29.46 -2.05 10.58
N LEU A 135 -30.21 -0.97 10.79
CA LEU A 135 -29.65 0.32 11.20
C LEU A 135 -28.88 0.22 12.52
N LEU A 136 -29.41 -0.47 13.51
CA LEU A 136 -28.72 -0.66 14.79
C LEU A 136 -27.49 -1.57 14.65
N GLY A 137 -27.65 -2.71 13.97
CA GLY A 137 -26.61 -3.72 13.83
C GLY A 137 -25.46 -3.30 12.91
N VAL A 138 -25.75 -2.64 11.79
CA VAL A 138 -24.72 -2.06 10.90
C VAL A 138 -24.19 -0.76 11.49
N GLY A 139 -25.07 0.07 12.05
CA GLY A 139 -24.70 1.36 12.63
C GLY A 139 -23.66 1.24 13.73
N GLN A 140 -23.72 0.22 14.59
CA GLN A 140 -22.66 -0.01 15.59
C GLN A 140 -21.29 -0.29 14.94
N PHE A 141 -21.21 -1.09 13.87
CA PHE A 141 -19.95 -1.42 13.22
C PHE A 141 -19.40 -0.24 12.42
N VAL A 142 -20.28 0.52 11.78
CA VAL A 142 -19.95 1.79 11.14
C VAL A 142 -19.42 2.79 12.18
N LEU A 143 -20.06 2.89 13.34
CA LEU A 143 -19.59 3.74 14.44
C LEU A 143 -18.23 3.27 14.97
N TRP A 144 -18.03 1.97 15.16
CA TRP A 144 -16.72 1.43 15.54
C TRP A 144 -15.65 1.74 14.50
N GLY A 145 -15.95 1.58 13.21
CA GLY A 145 -15.02 1.95 12.13
C GLY A 145 -14.69 3.43 12.09
N TYR A 146 -15.69 4.29 12.34
CA TYR A 146 -15.50 5.74 12.45
C TYR A 146 -14.60 6.12 13.63
N LEU A 147 -14.87 5.56 14.82
CA LEU A 147 -14.08 5.80 16.02
C LEU A 147 -12.64 5.26 15.89
N LEU A 148 -12.47 4.11 15.23
CA LEU A 148 -11.14 3.56 14.94
C LEU A 148 -10.36 4.48 13.99
N SER A 149 -11.01 5.02 12.95
CA SER A 149 -10.37 6.01 12.06
C SER A 149 -9.94 7.26 12.82
N TYR A 150 -10.82 7.80 13.66
CA TYR A 150 -10.50 8.95 14.50
C TYR A 150 -9.34 8.66 15.46
N GLY A 151 -9.30 7.45 16.03
CA GLY A 151 -8.20 6.99 16.88
C GLY A 151 -6.87 6.96 16.14
N ILE A 152 -6.84 6.43 14.91
CA ILE A 152 -5.63 6.40 14.07
C ILE A 152 -5.06 7.81 13.87
N ASP A 153 -5.92 8.79 13.60
CA ASP A 153 -5.49 10.18 13.40
C ASP A 153 -5.06 10.87 14.71
N ALA A 154 -5.62 10.45 15.85
CA ALA A 154 -5.28 11.00 17.16
C ALA A 154 -3.92 10.54 17.71
N PHE A 155 -3.38 9.43 17.21
CA PHE A 155 -2.14 8.84 17.67
C PHE A 155 -1.13 8.68 16.53
N PRO A 156 -0.13 9.59 16.40
CA PRO A 156 0.82 9.59 15.29
C PRO A 156 1.52 8.24 15.03
N TRP A 157 1.87 7.48 16.08
CA TRP A 157 2.50 6.17 15.96
C TRP A 157 1.63 5.12 15.25
N MET A 158 0.29 5.26 15.27
CA MET A 158 -0.58 4.37 14.52
C MET A 158 -0.49 4.60 13.03
N SER A 159 -0.23 5.83 12.58
CA SER A 159 -0.03 6.11 11.16
C SER A 159 1.21 5.39 10.62
N ASP A 160 2.32 5.44 11.36
CA ASP A 160 3.56 4.71 11.03
C ASP A 160 3.34 3.19 11.00
N MET A 161 2.60 2.65 11.98
CA MET A 161 2.24 1.23 11.99
C MET A 161 1.36 0.84 10.79
N THR A 162 0.39 1.68 10.42
CA THR A 162 -0.47 1.39 9.26
C THR A 162 0.30 1.43 7.96
N LEU A 163 1.25 2.37 7.83
CA LEU A 163 2.15 2.48 6.70
C LEU A 163 3.05 1.24 6.60
N PHE A 164 3.67 0.84 7.71
CA PHE A 164 4.48 -0.38 7.81
C PHE A 164 3.68 -1.61 7.38
N VAL A 165 2.48 -1.81 7.92
CA VAL A 165 1.61 -2.95 7.58
C VAL A 165 1.20 -2.91 6.11
N THR A 166 0.97 -1.73 5.55
CA THR A 166 0.58 -1.56 4.15
C THR A 166 1.73 -1.94 3.22
N GLU A 167 2.94 -1.46 3.47
CA GLU A 167 4.14 -1.81 2.71
C GLU A 167 4.46 -3.31 2.85
N HIS A 168 4.37 -3.87 4.05
CA HIS A 168 4.72 -5.27 4.32
C HIS A 168 3.58 -6.25 4.08
N LYS A 169 2.41 -5.80 3.59
CA LYS A 169 1.19 -6.62 3.46
C LYS A 169 1.45 -7.94 2.73
N GLN A 170 2.15 -7.90 1.59
CA GLN A 170 2.43 -9.09 0.79
C GLN A 170 3.37 -10.06 1.52
N SER A 171 4.39 -9.54 2.20
CA SER A 171 5.33 -10.32 3.01
C SER A 171 4.63 -10.97 4.20
N ILE A 172 3.75 -10.24 4.89
CA ILE A 172 2.95 -10.75 6.01
C ILE A 172 2.02 -11.88 5.56
N VAL A 173 1.28 -11.68 4.47
CA VAL A 173 0.37 -12.72 3.93
C VAL A 173 1.16 -13.97 3.52
N THR A 174 2.28 -13.78 2.82
CA THR A 174 3.17 -14.87 2.41
C THR A 174 3.71 -15.65 3.60
N LEU A 175 4.17 -14.95 4.65
CA LEU A 175 4.64 -15.54 5.89
C LEU A 175 3.53 -16.35 6.59
N LEU A 176 2.31 -15.80 6.67
CA LEU A 176 1.16 -16.50 7.25
C LEU A 176 0.84 -17.80 6.47
N LEU A 177 0.89 -17.77 5.14
CA LEU A 177 0.68 -18.96 4.31
C LEU A 177 1.77 -20.01 4.52
N ILE A 178 3.04 -19.61 4.66
CA ILE A 178 4.15 -20.51 5.00
C ILE A 178 3.93 -21.15 6.38
N VAL A 179 3.52 -20.36 7.38
CA VAL A 179 3.23 -20.87 8.73
C VAL A 179 2.06 -21.86 8.70
N ILE A 180 0.96 -21.54 8.00
CA ILE A 180 -0.19 -22.44 7.83
C ILE A 180 0.26 -23.74 7.16
N PHE A 181 1.05 -23.65 6.09
CA PHE A 181 1.62 -24.81 5.41
C PHE A 181 2.42 -25.69 6.37
N PHE A 182 3.29 -25.10 7.19
CA PHE A 182 4.10 -25.83 8.17
C PHE A 182 3.23 -26.51 9.24
N VAL A 183 2.25 -25.80 9.79
CA VAL A 183 1.31 -26.34 10.78
C VAL A 183 0.51 -27.51 10.19
N MET A 184 0.01 -27.36 8.96
CA MET A 184 -0.71 -28.43 8.26
C MET A 184 0.19 -29.63 7.96
N ALA A 185 1.39 -29.40 7.42
CA ALA A 185 2.33 -30.46 7.10
C ALA A 185 2.74 -31.27 8.35
N LYS A 186 2.89 -30.60 9.50
CA LYS A 186 3.12 -31.26 10.80
C LYS A 186 1.91 -32.02 11.30
N LYS A 187 0.70 -31.42 11.23
CA LYS A 187 -0.56 -32.05 11.67
C LYS A 187 -0.91 -33.31 10.86
N PHE A 188 -0.64 -33.30 9.55
CA PHE A 188 -0.93 -34.41 8.64
C PHE A 188 0.28 -35.32 8.38
N GLN A 189 1.38 -35.15 9.13
CA GLN A 189 2.59 -36.00 9.08
C GLN A 189 3.13 -36.21 7.65
N TRP A 190 3.27 -35.14 6.89
CA TRP A 190 3.74 -35.24 5.50
C TRP A 190 5.17 -35.78 5.41
N LYS A 191 5.39 -36.76 4.52
CA LYS A 191 6.75 -37.23 4.19
C LYS A 191 7.57 -36.11 3.56
N ASN A 192 8.86 -36.05 3.89
CA ASN A 192 9.85 -35.10 3.41
C ASN A 192 9.52 -33.63 3.71
N ILE A 193 8.99 -33.34 4.91
CA ILE A 193 8.60 -31.98 5.32
C ILE A 193 9.74 -30.96 5.13
N GLY A 194 10.98 -31.29 5.48
CA GLY A 194 12.12 -30.37 5.33
C GLY A 194 12.33 -29.89 3.89
N LYS A 195 12.42 -30.83 2.93
CA LYS A 195 12.60 -30.49 1.51
C LYS A 195 11.43 -29.69 0.95
N LYS A 196 10.20 -30.06 1.33
CA LYS A 196 8.98 -29.36 0.92
C LYS A 196 8.92 -27.95 1.50
N SER A 197 9.28 -27.76 2.77
CA SER A 197 9.34 -26.45 3.42
C SER A 197 10.35 -25.54 2.74
N VAL A 198 11.56 -26.04 2.45
CA VAL A 198 12.57 -25.26 1.71
C VAL A 198 12.04 -24.86 0.34
N ALA A 199 11.45 -25.79 -0.42
CA ALA A 199 10.87 -25.49 -1.73
C ALA A 199 9.76 -24.43 -1.65
N VAL A 200 8.89 -24.50 -0.65
CA VAL A 200 7.81 -23.52 -0.43
C VAL A 200 8.39 -22.15 -0.08
N VAL A 201 9.36 -22.07 0.82
CA VAL A 201 9.99 -20.79 1.20
C VAL A 201 10.70 -20.16 0.01
N VAL A 202 11.49 -20.92 -0.75
CA VAL A 202 12.18 -20.41 -1.95
C VAL A 202 11.18 -19.94 -3.00
N SER A 203 10.14 -20.75 -3.28
CA SER A 203 9.09 -20.37 -4.24
C SER A 203 8.34 -19.11 -3.79
N ALA A 204 8.09 -18.98 -2.49
CA ALA A 204 7.43 -17.81 -1.91
C ALA A 204 8.28 -16.55 -2.03
N ILE A 205 9.60 -16.62 -1.80
CA ILE A 205 10.52 -15.49 -1.97
C ILE A 205 10.58 -15.07 -3.45
N ILE A 206 10.69 -16.03 -4.37
CA ILE A 206 10.69 -15.76 -5.82
C ILE A 206 9.37 -15.11 -6.24
N TYR A 207 8.24 -15.67 -5.81
CA TYR A 207 6.92 -15.13 -6.10
C TYR A 207 6.75 -13.70 -5.56
N LEU A 208 7.17 -13.46 -4.32
CA LEU A 208 7.09 -12.15 -3.69
C LEU A 208 7.89 -11.10 -4.46
N ASN A 209 9.14 -11.43 -4.82
CA ASN A 209 9.98 -10.54 -5.63
C ASN A 209 9.38 -10.29 -7.02
N TYR A 210 8.92 -11.34 -7.70
CA TYR A 210 8.31 -11.21 -9.02
C TYR A 210 7.04 -10.35 -8.98
N SER A 211 6.10 -10.67 -8.10
CA SER A 211 4.84 -9.92 -7.97
C SER A 211 5.07 -8.46 -7.57
N HIS A 212 6.05 -8.18 -6.73
CA HIS A 212 6.37 -6.82 -6.32
C HIS A 212 6.86 -5.96 -7.49
N PHE A 213 7.83 -6.45 -8.27
CA PHE A 213 8.42 -5.66 -9.37
C PHE A 213 7.58 -5.62 -10.63
N PHE A 214 6.79 -6.67 -10.92
CA PHE A 214 6.11 -6.80 -12.20
C PHE A 214 4.58 -6.63 -12.14
N TRP A 215 3.96 -6.70 -10.96
CA TRP A 215 2.50 -6.57 -10.83
C TRP A 215 2.04 -5.40 -9.96
N VAL A 216 2.87 -4.97 -9.00
CA VAL A 216 2.46 -3.99 -7.96
C VAL A 216 3.36 -2.75 -7.95
N ALA A 217 4.37 -2.70 -8.82
CA ALA A 217 5.28 -1.56 -8.89
C ALA A 217 4.53 -0.24 -9.19
N ASP A 218 3.54 -0.30 -10.08
CA ASP A 218 2.83 0.84 -10.64
C ASP A 218 1.75 1.42 -9.71
N ASP A 219 1.29 0.64 -8.72
CA ASP A 219 0.26 1.05 -7.75
C ASP A 219 0.65 2.31 -6.96
N VAL A 220 1.93 2.69 -6.96
CA VAL A 220 2.45 3.92 -6.32
C VAL A 220 1.90 5.18 -6.99
N ILE A 221 1.63 5.12 -8.30
CA ILE A 221 1.27 6.30 -9.10
C ILE A 221 -0.21 6.66 -8.97
N GLU A 222 -1.05 5.79 -8.38
CA GLU A 222 -2.50 6.04 -8.27
C GLU A 222 -2.86 7.31 -7.45
N LYS A 223 -1.95 7.80 -6.60
CA LYS A 223 -2.13 9.04 -5.82
C LYS A 223 -0.84 9.86 -5.75
N PRO A 224 -0.48 10.58 -6.82
CA PRO A 224 0.79 11.31 -6.86
C PRO A 224 0.73 12.50 -5.91
N ILE A 225 1.73 12.62 -5.03
CA ILE A 225 1.94 13.83 -4.24
C ILE A 225 2.45 14.91 -5.20
N PRO A 226 1.77 16.06 -5.32
CA PRO A 226 2.20 17.13 -6.22
C PRO A 226 3.54 17.70 -5.76
N ALA A 227 4.34 18.17 -6.71
CA ALA A 227 5.56 18.90 -6.40
C ALA A 227 5.23 20.16 -5.56
N PRO A 228 6.09 20.54 -4.61
CA PRO A 228 5.93 21.81 -3.91
C PRO A 228 6.00 22.98 -4.90
N LEU A 229 5.24 24.04 -4.62
CA LEU A 229 5.25 25.25 -5.46
C LEU A 229 6.50 26.11 -5.21
N HIS A 230 6.98 26.13 -3.97
CA HIS A 230 8.11 26.93 -3.53
C HIS A 230 9.18 26.03 -2.91
N PHE A 231 10.43 26.34 -3.22
CA PHE A 231 11.61 25.72 -2.65
C PHE A 231 12.08 26.56 -1.47
N ASP A 232 12.14 25.94 -0.28
CA ASP A 232 12.65 26.54 0.95
C ASP A 232 13.83 25.70 1.43
N GLU A 233 15.04 26.23 1.28
CA GLU A 233 16.31 25.55 1.59
C GLU A 233 16.37 25.12 3.06
N THR A 234 15.80 25.91 3.96
CA THR A 234 15.86 25.69 5.42
C THR A 234 14.93 24.59 5.90
N LYS A 235 13.87 24.30 5.15
CA LYS A 235 12.87 23.26 5.48
C LYS A 235 12.99 22.02 4.62
N THR A 236 13.84 22.06 3.60
CA THR A 236 14.02 20.95 2.68
C THR A 236 14.76 19.81 3.36
N SER A 237 14.17 18.62 3.34
CA SER A 237 14.88 17.39 3.69
C SER A 237 15.82 17.01 2.54
N PHE A 238 17.11 16.86 2.81
CA PHE A 238 18.10 16.36 1.83
C PHE A 238 18.28 14.83 1.93
N LYS A 239 17.17 14.12 2.16
CA LYS A 239 17.13 12.66 2.29
C LYS A 239 16.01 12.07 1.41
N ALA A 240 16.33 11.00 0.69
CA ALA A 240 15.37 10.21 -0.08
C ALA A 240 15.36 8.76 0.42
N PHE A 241 14.22 8.08 0.39
CA PHE A 241 14.04 6.77 1.03
C PHE A 241 13.59 5.73 0.01
N PRO A 242 14.00 4.45 0.12
CA PRO A 242 13.55 3.38 -0.78
C PRO A 242 12.12 2.89 -0.51
N GLY A 243 11.45 3.46 0.49
CA GLY A 243 10.03 3.30 0.77
C GLY A 243 9.47 4.56 1.43
N VAL A 244 8.20 4.53 1.81
CA VAL A 244 7.52 5.67 2.45
C VAL A 244 7.68 5.62 3.96
N SER A 245 7.86 4.43 4.56
CA SER A 245 8.08 4.31 6.00
C SER A 245 9.49 4.68 6.45
N SER A 246 9.59 5.14 7.70
CA SER A 246 10.85 5.47 8.36
C SER A 246 11.71 4.26 8.72
N PHE A 247 11.35 3.07 8.26
CA PHE A 247 12.08 1.83 8.52
C PHE A 247 13.30 1.67 7.60
N PHE A 248 13.34 2.39 6.47
CA PHE A 248 14.41 2.27 5.50
C PHE A 248 15.49 3.32 5.71
N ASP A 249 16.72 2.91 5.44
CA ASP A 249 17.86 3.82 5.45
C ASP A 249 17.75 4.84 4.32
N ALA A 250 18.01 6.10 4.67
CA ALA A 250 17.97 7.20 3.71
C ALA A 250 19.15 7.13 2.76
N GLN A 251 18.97 7.68 1.56
CA GLN A 251 20.03 8.06 0.64
C GLN A 251 20.15 9.59 0.61
N ALA A 252 21.36 10.08 0.40
CA ALA A 252 21.62 11.51 0.29
C ALA A 252 20.97 12.10 -0.96
N VAL A 253 20.21 13.18 -0.80
CA VAL A 253 19.97 14.13 -1.88
C VAL A 253 21.14 15.10 -1.83
N ASN A 254 22.07 14.99 -2.77
CA ASN A 254 23.37 15.66 -2.74
C ASN A 254 23.58 16.66 -3.90
N ILE A 255 22.59 16.82 -4.78
CA ILE A 255 22.62 17.75 -5.92
C ILE A 255 21.40 18.68 -5.89
N ALA A 256 21.59 19.95 -6.24
CA ALA A 256 20.53 20.90 -6.55
C ALA A 256 20.83 21.58 -7.91
N LEU A 257 19.86 21.60 -8.81
CA LEU A 257 19.95 22.26 -10.11
C LEU A 257 18.91 23.39 -10.20
N ILE A 258 19.37 24.59 -10.54
CA ILE A 258 18.55 25.80 -10.56
C ILE A 258 18.43 26.31 -12.01
N GLY A 259 17.21 26.64 -12.43
CA GLY A 259 16.90 27.31 -13.70
C GLY A 259 16.89 26.41 -14.94
N HIS A 260 17.63 25.30 -14.93
CA HIS A 260 17.72 24.36 -16.05
C HIS A 260 16.96 23.06 -15.80
N HIS A 261 16.53 22.40 -16.88
CA HIS A 261 15.89 21.08 -16.79
C HIS A 261 16.96 19.97 -16.74
N PRO A 262 16.93 19.03 -15.78
CA PRO A 262 18.01 18.06 -15.59
C PRO A 262 18.30 17.22 -16.84
N GLN A 263 17.28 16.77 -17.55
CA GLN A 263 17.43 15.98 -18.78
C GLN A 263 18.36 16.65 -19.80
N SER A 264 18.30 17.98 -19.93
CA SER A 264 19.12 18.71 -20.91
C SER A 264 20.62 18.67 -20.60
N ILE A 265 20.97 18.67 -19.31
CA ILE A 265 22.35 18.60 -18.82
C ILE A 265 22.83 17.15 -18.83
N MET A 266 22.01 16.23 -18.31
CA MET A 266 22.36 14.81 -18.20
C MET A 266 22.66 14.19 -19.57
N VAL A 267 21.83 14.45 -20.58
CA VAL A 267 22.05 13.92 -21.95
C VAL A 267 23.34 14.47 -22.56
N GLN A 268 23.67 15.74 -22.34
CA GLN A 268 24.92 16.35 -22.82
C GLN A 268 26.16 15.78 -22.13
N LEU A 269 26.03 15.43 -20.84
CA LEU A 269 27.06 14.72 -20.08
C LEU A 269 27.20 13.23 -20.46
N GLY A 270 26.39 12.73 -21.40
CA GLY A 270 26.42 11.34 -21.84
C GLY A 270 25.65 10.36 -20.94
N TRP A 271 24.80 10.86 -20.04
CA TRP A 271 23.93 10.03 -19.23
C TRP A 271 22.74 9.54 -20.03
N ILE A 272 22.31 8.32 -19.74
CA ILE A 272 21.17 7.65 -20.38
C ILE A 272 20.00 7.71 -19.41
N GLU A 273 18.82 8.08 -19.90
CA GLU A 273 17.59 8.08 -19.09
C GLU A 273 17.20 6.63 -18.75
N ASN A 274 16.97 6.39 -17.46
CA ASN A 274 16.67 5.07 -16.91
C ASN A 274 15.18 4.85 -16.79
N LYS A 275 14.80 3.61 -17.10
CA LYS A 275 13.47 3.11 -16.75
C LYS A 275 13.39 2.72 -15.28
N THR A 276 12.20 2.85 -14.73
CA THR A 276 11.84 2.51 -13.35
C THR A 276 10.65 1.58 -13.38
N PHE A 277 10.59 0.64 -12.45
CA PHE A 277 9.52 -0.37 -12.46
C PHE A 277 8.14 0.26 -12.36
N SER A 278 7.98 1.30 -11.53
CA SER A 278 6.69 1.95 -11.27
C SER A 278 6.17 2.84 -12.40
N ARG A 279 7.03 3.42 -13.23
CA ARG A 279 6.64 4.42 -14.24
C ARG A 279 6.57 3.89 -15.65
N ASP A 280 7.31 2.82 -15.93
CA ASP A 280 7.56 2.35 -17.30
C ASP A 280 6.85 1.02 -17.61
N ASP A 281 6.00 0.51 -16.69
CA ASP A 281 5.25 -0.76 -16.82
C ASP A 281 6.15 -1.89 -17.37
N ILE A 282 7.28 -2.10 -16.67
CA ILE A 282 8.32 -2.99 -17.15
C ILE A 282 7.86 -4.43 -16.95
N GLU A 283 7.63 -5.17 -18.03
CA GLU A 283 7.38 -6.60 -17.93
C GLU A 283 8.69 -7.41 -17.77
N PHE A 284 8.56 -8.70 -17.43
CA PHE A 284 9.73 -9.57 -17.23
C PHE A 284 10.65 -9.68 -18.47
N PHE A 285 10.07 -9.70 -19.67
CA PHE A 285 10.87 -9.75 -20.90
C PHE A 285 11.53 -8.40 -21.22
N ASP A 286 10.88 -7.29 -20.91
CA ASP A 286 11.48 -5.96 -21.02
C ASP A 286 12.67 -5.84 -20.07
N TYR A 287 12.52 -6.30 -18.82
CA TYR A 287 13.62 -6.39 -17.87
C TYR A 287 14.81 -7.16 -18.44
N LEU A 288 14.60 -8.38 -18.98
CA LEU A 288 15.69 -9.15 -19.59
C LEU A 288 16.35 -8.41 -20.77
N SER A 289 15.57 -7.66 -21.56
CA SER A 289 16.10 -6.86 -22.66
C SER A 289 16.98 -5.69 -22.17
N LEU A 290 16.55 -5.01 -21.10
CA LEU A 290 17.27 -3.90 -20.47
C LEU A 290 18.61 -4.38 -19.87
N ILE A 291 18.61 -5.53 -19.21
CA ILE A 291 19.82 -6.17 -18.69
C ILE A 291 20.79 -6.49 -19.83
N LYS A 292 20.29 -7.08 -20.93
CA LYS A 292 21.10 -7.39 -22.11
C LYS A 292 21.70 -6.13 -22.77
N ASN A 293 20.97 -5.02 -22.73
CA ASN A 293 21.40 -3.74 -23.27
C ASN A 293 22.26 -2.92 -22.30
N LYS A 294 22.61 -3.48 -21.12
CA LYS A 294 23.36 -2.79 -20.06
C LYS A 294 22.69 -1.50 -19.58
N THR A 295 21.37 -1.50 -19.57
CA THR A 295 20.55 -0.41 -19.02
C THR A 295 19.58 -0.95 -17.96
N PRO A 296 20.07 -1.55 -16.86
CA PRO A 296 19.18 -2.12 -15.85
C PRO A 296 18.23 -1.04 -15.30
N PRO A 297 16.96 -1.36 -15.04
CA PRO A 297 16.08 -0.42 -14.38
C PRO A 297 16.60 -0.09 -12.99
N VAL A 298 16.16 1.06 -12.49
CA VAL A 298 16.56 1.59 -11.19
C VAL A 298 15.36 1.54 -10.26
N SER A 299 15.61 1.18 -8.99
CA SER A 299 14.59 1.15 -7.94
C SER A 299 14.11 2.56 -7.61
N ASP A 300 12.88 2.67 -7.12
CA ASP A 300 12.28 3.94 -6.78
C ASP A 300 12.83 4.50 -5.47
N LEU A 301 12.91 5.83 -5.42
CA LEU A 301 13.17 6.57 -4.20
C LEU A 301 12.08 7.61 -3.97
N PHE A 302 11.80 7.84 -2.70
CA PHE A 302 10.77 8.73 -2.22
C PHE A 302 11.41 9.91 -1.51
N TRP A 303 11.20 11.11 -2.05
CA TRP A 303 11.54 12.36 -1.40
C TRP A 303 10.25 13.02 -0.94
N ASN A 304 10.09 13.25 0.37
CA ASN A 304 8.84 13.73 0.97
C ASN A 304 7.60 12.91 0.56
N GLY A 305 7.76 11.58 0.47
CA GLY A 305 6.72 10.65 0.01
C GLY A 305 6.45 10.68 -1.49
N ARG A 306 7.14 11.53 -2.26
CA ARG A 306 6.98 11.66 -3.71
C ARG A 306 8.05 10.85 -4.44
N ILE A 307 7.62 10.07 -5.42
CA ILE A 307 8.51 9.32 -6.31
C ILE A 307 9.31 10.24 -7.23
N GLN A 308 10.48 9.80 -7.68
CA GLN A 308 11.33 10.58 -8.60
C GLN A 308 10.66 10.88 -9.95
N ASP A 309 10.92 12.08 -10.48
CA ASP A 309 10.43 12.58 -11.77
C ASP A 309 11.24 12.08 -12.96
N MET A 310 12.50 11.69 -12.73
CA MET A 310 13.39 11.13 -13.75
C MET A 310 14.56 10.44 -13.08
N ALA A 311 15.12 9.44 -13.77
CA ALA A 311 16.32 8.74 -13.35
C ALA A 311 17.27 8.66 -14.53
N PHE A 312 18.57 8.75 -14.28
CA PHE A 312 19.62 8.62 -15.28
C PHE A 312 20.73 7.72 -14.76
N GLN A 313 21.47 7.08 -15.67
CA GLN A 313 22.70 6.38 -15.37
C GLN A 313 23.78 6.69 -16.39
N LEU A 314 25.04 6.57 -15.98
CA LEU A 314 26.15 6.49 -16.92
C LEU A 314 26.23 5.08 -17.53
N PRO A 315 26.75 4.95 -18.77
CA PRO A 315 27.05 3.65 -19.35
C PRO A 315 27.97 2.85 -18.43
N GLY A 316 27.56 1.64 -18.07
CA GLY A 316 28.26 0.81 -17.09
C GLY A 316 27.91 -0.66 -17.19
N ASP A 317 28.17 -1.40 -16.12
CA ASP A 317 27.72 -2.78 -15.96
C ASP A 317 26.71 -2.88 -14.81
N LEU A 318 26.06 -4.03 -14.67
CA LEU A 318 25.06 -4.31 -13.64
C LEU A 318 25.55 -4.01 -12.22
N LEU A 319 26.84 -4.22 -11.95
CA LEU A 319 27.38 -4.07 -10.59
C LEU A 319 27.96 -2.69 -10.31
N LYS A 320 28.34 -1.95 -11.35
CA LYS A 320 29.15 -0.74 -11.23
C LYS A 320 28.69 0.34 -12.19
N ARG A 321 28.01 1.34 -11.65
CA ARG A 321 27.47 2.47 -12.42
C ARG A 321 27.13 3.64 -11.49
N SER A 322 27.33 4.85 -11.99
CA SER A 322 26.75 6.05 -11.38
C SER A 322 25.31 6.18 -11.85
N HIS A 323 24.40 6.48 -10.93
CA HIS A 323 23.01 6.75 -11.25
C HIS A 323 22.52 7.94 -10.43
N ILE A 324 21.58 8.70 -11.00
CA ILE A 324 21.00 9.89 -10.36
C ILE A 324 19.50 9.89 -10.55
N ARG A 325 18.77 10.23 -9.48
CA ARG A 325 17.32 10.42 -9.51
C ARG A 325 17.00 11.86 -9.21
N TRP A 326 16.00 12.43 -9.89
CA TRP A 326 15.64 13.84 -9.76
C TRP A 326 14.19 14.04 -9.34
N TRP A 327 13.97 15.11 -8.57
CA TRP A 327 12.64 15.60 -8.17
C TRP A 327 12.55 17.10 -8.44
N SER A 328 11.41 17.54 -8.97
CA SER A 328 11.01 18.95 -8.97
C SER A 328 10.72 19.39 -7.54
N ALA A 329 11.51 20.34 -7.05
CA ALA A 329 11.43 20.87 -5.69
C ALA A 329 10.74 22.24 -5.61
N GLY A 330 10.10 22.68 -6.71
CA GLY A 330 9.38 23.95 -6.79
C GLY A 330 10.27 25.08 -7.26
N LYS A 331 9.86 26.32 -6.98
CA LYS A 331 10.60 27.51 -7.40
C LYS A 331 11.26 28.23 -6.24
N ASN A 332 12.47 28.75 -6.45
CA ASN A 332 13.16 29.60 -5.48
C ASN A 332 12.52 31.01 -5.41
N GLU A 333 13.07 31.89 -4.56
CA GLU A 333 12.60 33.27 -4.41
C GLU A 333 12.68 34.09 -5.71
N ASN A 334 13.60 33.74 -6.59
CA ASN A 334 13.78 34.35 -7.91
C ASN A 334 12.83 33.79 -8.98
N ASN A 335 11.88 32.93 -8.60
CA ASN A 335 10.93 32.25 -9.49
C ASN A 335 11.62 31.32 -10.53
N GLU A 336 12.85 30.89 -10.26
CA GLU A 336 13.59 29.88 -11.01
C GLU A 336 13.21 28.48 -10.51
N GLN A 337 13.06 27.53 -11.43
CA GLN A 337 12.76 26.15 -11.09
C GLN A 337 13.96 25.48 -10.40
N VAL A 338 13.73 24.80 -9.29
CA VAL A 338 14.72 24.01 -8.56
C VAL A 338 14.43 22.52 -8.72
N TRP A 339 15.48 21.76 -8.98
CA TRP A 339 15.47 20.31 -9.04
C TRP A 339 16.45 19.75 -8.03
N LEU A 340 16.03 18.76 -7.26
CA LEU A 340 16.87 18.05 -6.32
C LEU A 340 17.27 16.71 -6.91
N GLY A 341 18.53 16.33 -6.73
CA GLY A 341 19.12 15.10 -7.26
C GLY A 341 19.73 14.25 -6.14
N ALA A 342 19.44 12.95 -6.17
CA ALA A 342 20.14 11.95 -5.37
C ALA A 342 21.09 11.19 -6.30
N LEU A 343 22.38 11.53 -6.23
CA LEU A 343 23.47 10.91 -6.99
C LEU A 343 24.17 9.87 -6.13
N SER A 344 24.33 8.67 -6.69
CA SER A 344 24.97 7.55 -6.01
C SER A 344 25.71 6.66 -7.02
N TYR A 345 26.66 5.89 -6.52
CA TYR A 345 27.40 4.90 -7.31
C TYR A 345 27.13 3.50 -6.76
N ASP A 346 26.72 2.62 -7.66
CA ASP A 346 26.58 1.20 -7.35
C ASP A 346 27.97 0.56 -7.33
N ASP A 347 28.30 -0.22 -6.30
CA ASP A 347 29.59 -0.92 -6.18
C ASP A 347 29.46 -2.45 -6.14
N GLY A 348 28.22 -2.97 -6.07
CA GLY A 348 27.93 -4.39 -5.97
C GLY A 348 26.44 -4.72 -5.85
N LEU A 349 26.15 -5.87 -5.22
CA LEU A 349 24.78 -6.32 -4.91
C LEU A 349 24.68 -6.66 -3.43
N THR A 350 23.58 -6.28 -2.81
CA THR A 350 23.25 -6.58 -1.41
C THR A 350 21.81 -7.09 -1.29
N ILE A 351 21.55 -7.84 -0.21
CA ILE A 351 20.19 -8.24 0.15
C ILE A 351 19.67 -7.23 1.16
N THR A 352 18.68 -6.45 0.76
CA THR A 352 18.12 -5.38 1.60
C THR A 352 16.60 -5.38 1.56
N ALA A 353 16.00 -4.69 2.54
CA ALA A 353 14.57 -4.46 2.57
C ALA A 353 14.20 -3.33 1.59
N TYR A 354 13.20 -3.57 0.75
CA TYR A 354 12.68 -2.60 -0.21
C TYR A 354 11.17 -2.66 -0.22
N ARG A 355 10.48 -1.55 0.09
CA ARG A 355 9.02 -1.44 0.08
C ARG A 355 8.29 -2.63 0.74
N GLY A 356 8.87 -3.14 1.83
CA GLY A 356 8.29 -4.20 2.66
C GLY A 356 8.62 -5.63 2.23
N ILE A 357 9.44 -5.82 1.20
CA ILE A 357 9.97 -7.13 0.78
C ILE A 357 11.48 -7.21 1.02
N VAL A 358 12.02 -8.43 1.14
CA VAL A 358 13.48 -8.67 1.11
C VAL A 358 13.86 -9.06 -0.31
N THR A 359 14.79 -8.31 -0.89
CA THR A 359 15.18 -8.46 -2.29
C THR A 359 16.67 -8.20 -2.50
N MET A 360 17.17 -8.57 -3.67
CA MET A 360 18.53 -8.30 -4.10
C MET A 360 18.54 -6.98 -4.86
N LEU A 361 19.19 -5.97 -4.30
CA LEU A 361 19.40 -4.67 -4.93
C LEU A 361 20.90 -4.39 -5.08
N HIS A 362 21.23 -3.29 -5.73
CA HIS A 362 22.60 -2.80 -5.81
C HIS A 362 23.03 -2.25 -4.45
N SER A 363 24.26 -2.57 -4.03
CA SER A 363 24.90 -1.86 -2.93
C SER A 363 25.39 -0.51 -3.44
N ILE A 364 25.24 0.51 -2.60
CA ILE A 364 25.67 1.87 -2.90
C ILE A 364 26.98 2.10 -2.18
N ASP A 365 27.95 2.69 -2.89
CA ASP A 365 29.20 3.12 -2.29
C ASP A 365 28.91 4.14 -1.18
N PRO A 366 29.38 3.89 0.06
CA PRO A 366 29.13 4.79 1.18
C PRO A 366 29.64 6.22 0.95
N ASN A 367 30.61 6.43 0.05
CA ASN A 367 31.19 7.73 -0.26
C ASN A 367 30.40 8.50 -1.33
N VAL A 368 29.25 9.07 -0.95
CA VAL A 368 28.43 9.85 -1.88
C VAL A 368 29.09 11.16 -2.32
N ASP A 369 30.06 11.66 -1.56
CA ASP A 369 30.76 12.90 -1.85
C ASP A 369 31.72 12.75 -3.03
N GLU A 370 32.35 11.58 -3.21
CA GLU A 370 33.26 11.33 -4.33
C GLU A 370 32.54 11.40 -5.68
N GLU A 371 31.34 10.80 -5.77
CA GLU A 371 30.53 10.88 -6.98
C GLU A 371 30.05 12.31 -7.26
N ARG A 372 29.70 13.06 -6.22
CA ARG A 372 29.34 14.47 -6.33
C ARG A 372 30.49 15.28 -6.94
N GLU A 373 31.73 15.07 -6.49
CA GLU A 373 32.91 15.75 -7.05
C GLU A 373 33.21 15.32 -8.50
N ARG A 374 32.97 14.06 -8.86
CA ARG A 374 33.09 13.60 -10.26
C ARG A 374 32.08 14.29 -11.17
N LEU A 375 30.83 14.43 -10.73
CA LEU A 375 29.80 15.15 -11.50
C LEU A 375 30.15 16.63 -11.63
N LYS A 376 30.56 17.27 -10.53
CA LYS A 376 31.02 18.66 -10.52
C LYS A 376 32.13 18.92 -11.54
N THR A 377 33.19 18.10 -11.50
CA THR A 377 34.33 18.20 -12.42
C THR A 377 33.87 18.07 -13.88
N SER A 378 32.93 17.17 -14.14
CA SER A 378 32.37 16.99 -15.49
C SER A 378 31.60 18.22 -15.96
N ILE A 379 30.82 18.84 -15.07
CA ILE A 379 30.05 20.06 -15.39
C ILE A 379 31.00 21.24 -15.65
N ASP A 380 31.96 21.48 -14.73
CA ASP A 380 32.92 22.57 -14.85
C ASP A 380 33.79 22.48 -16.12
N THR A 381 33.97 21.26 -16.64
CA THR A 381 34.73 21.01 -17.87
C THR A 381 33.90 21.19 -19.15
N LEU A 382 32.63 20.77 -19.15
CA LEU A 382 31.78 20.72 -20.35
C LEU A 382 30.89 21.94 -20.55
N PHE A 383 30.52 22.63 -19.46
CA PHE A 383 29.60 23.77 -19.51
C PHE A 383 30.32 25.05 -19.09
N LEU A 384 30.36 26.01 -20.01
CA LEU A 384 30.98 27.33 -19.77
C LEU A 384 30.00 28.34 -19.17
N ASP A 385 28.70 28.09 -19.29
CA ASP A 385 27.59 28.94 -18.85
C ASP A 385 27.02 28.54 -17.48
N LEU A 386 27.34 27.32 -17.02
CA LEU A 386 27.00 26.84 -15.69
C LEU A 386 28.16 27.12 -14.72
N SER A 387 27.82 27.40 -13.48
CA SER A 387 28.75 27.42 -12.36
C SER A 387 28.33 26.37 -11.34
N THR A 388 29.26 25.94 -10.51
CA THR A 388 29.02 24.94 -9.47
C THR A 388 29.51 25.44 -8.12
N LEU A 389 28.76 25.15 -7.05
CA LEU A 389 29.12 25.51 -5.69
C LEU A 389 28.70 24.40 -4.72
N ASN A 390 29.59 24.03 -3.79
CA ASN A 390 29.24 23.11 -2.71
C ASN A 390 28.78 23.93 -1.49
N ILE A 391 27.48 23.86 -1.17
CA ILE A 391 26.88 24.60 -0.05
C ILE A 391 26.53 23.61 1.07
N ALA A 392 26.86 23.94 2.32
CA ALA A 392 26.54 23.12 3.48
C ALA A 392 25.07 23.30 3.91
N TYR A 393 24.15 22.59 3.26
CA TYR A 393 22.73 22.58 3.65
C TYR A 393 22.36 21.45 4.64
N ALA A 394 23.16 20.39 4.72
CA ALA A 394 22.94 19.28 5.63
C ALA A 394 24.05 19.19 6.67
N GLU A 395 23.75 18.54 7.80
CA GLU A 395 24.78 18.20 8.78
C GLU A 395 25.69 17.09 8.22
N PRO A 396 27.01 17.13 8.47
CA PRO A 396 27.91 16.04 8.09
C PRO A 396 27.49 14.73 8.74
N ILE A 397 27.47 13.65 7.96
CA ILE A 397 27.15 12.30 8.40
C ILE A 397 28.44 11.50 8.39
N THR A 398 28.86 11.03 9.56
CA THR A 398 29.95 10.05 9.71
C THR A 398 29.36 8.64 9.67
N GLU A 399 30.11 7.67 9.15
CA GLU A 399 29.72 6.26 9.13
C GLU A 399 29.26 5.80 10.53
N ASP A 400 27.98 5.47 10.66
CA ASP A 400 27.35 4.98 11.88
C ASP A 400 26.40 3.82 11.57
N GLU A 401 25.93 3.10 12.60
CA GLU A 401 25.01 1.96 12.42
C GLU A 401 23.62 2.36 11.86
N GLN A 402 23.35 3.66 11.66
CA GLN A 402 22.05 4.21 11.23
C GLN A 402 22.08 4.77 9.80
N HIS A 403 23.24 4.85 9.16
CA HIS A 403 23.39 5.40 7.82
C HIS A 403 24.33 4.53 6.98
N ASP A 404 23.82 4.06 5.84
CA ASP A 404 24.59 3.27 4.86
C ASP A 404 25.61 4.11 4.06
N TYR A 405 25.76 5.41 4.38
CA TYR A 405 26.64 6.34 3.67
C TYR A 405 27.23 7.40 4.61
N TYR A 406 28.35 7.99 4.20
CA TYR A 406 28.92 9.18 4.83
C TYR A 406 28.93 10.36 3.85
N SER A 407 28.75 11.57 4.38
CA SER A 407 28.76 12.80 3.59
C SER A 407 29.25 13.98 4.41
N ASP A 408 29.96 14.91 3.78
CA ASP A 408 30.40 16.18 4.37
C ASP A 408 29.26 17.21 4.58
N GLY A 409 28.01 16.81 4.32
CA GLY A 409 26.81 17.64 4.50
C GLY A 409 26.63 18.68 3.39
N LYS A 410 27.50 18.70 2.37
CA LYS A 410 27.41 19.66 1.27
C LYS A 410 26.51 19.16 0.15
N ILE A 411 25.82 20.09 -0.47
CA ILE A 411 25.00 19.89 -1.66
C ILE A 411 25.69 20.62 -2.81
N LEU A 412 25.87 19.92 -3.93
CA LEU A 412 26.36 20.54 -5.16
C LEU A 412 25.22 21.31 -5.80
N VAL A 413 25.30 22.64 -5.71
CA VAL A 413 24.37 23.55 -6.39
C VAL A 413 24.93 23.90 -7.76
N ILE A 414 24.13 23.66 -8.79
CA ILE A 414 24.42 23.90 -10.20
C ILE A 414 23.44 24.93 -10.72
N GLY A 415 23.93 25.98 -11.37
CA GLY A 415 23.08 27.01 -11.96
C GLY A 415 23.90 28.05 -12.71
N SER A 416 23.24 29.10 -13.18
CA SER A 416 23.97 30.24 -13.75
C SER A 416 24.79 30.95 -12.66
N SER A 417 25.88 31.62 -13.04
CA SER A 417 26.68 32.38 -12.07
C SER A 417 25.86 33.42 -11.30
N GLN A 418 24.82 33.99 -11.92
CA GLN A 418 23.91 34.93 -11.28
C GLN A 418 22.99 34.25 -10.26
N SER A 419 22.48 33.06 -10.59
CA SER A 419 21.63 32.26 -9.68
C SER A 419 22.42 31.82 -8.43
N LEU A 420 23.71 31.51 -8.58
CA LEU A 420 24.57 31.03 -7.49
C LEU A 420 25.09 32.12 -6.54
N LEU A 421 25.25 33.35 -7.03
CA LEU A 421 25.60 34.50 -6.17
C LEU A 421 24.50 34.84 -5.17
N ILE A 422 23.25 34.49 -5.48
CA ILE A 422 22.09 34.73 -4.63
C ILE A 422 21.92 33.59 -3.61
N ALA A 423 22.24 32.35 -3.98
CA ALA A 423 22.20 31.20 -3.06
C ALA A 423 23.29 31.24 -1.96
N ASN A 424 24.32 32.07 -2.12
CA ASN A 424 25.46 32.17 -1.21
C ASN A 424 25.38 33.36 -0.22
N ASN A 425 24.31 34.16 -0.29
CA ASN A 425 24.00 35.27 0.62
C ASN A 425 22.73 34.95 1.40
#